data_AF-A0A3D5SLS6-F1
#
_entry.id   AF-A0A3D5SLS6-F1
#
_cell.length_a   1.000
_cell.length_b   1.000
_cell.length_c   1.000
_cell.angle_alpha   90.00
_cell.angle_beta   90.00
_cell.angle_gamma   90.00
#
_symmetry.space_group_name_H-M   'P 1'
#
loop_
_entity.id
_entity.type
_entity.pdbx_description
1 polymer ?
#
loop_
_entity_poly.entity_id
_entity_poly.type
_entity_poly.pdbx_seq_one_letter_code
_entity_poly.pdbx_strand_id
1 'polypeptide(L)'
;CIRDRSAPIYLPDGTKLGSIGRVSEAITASYKFRQPIYVAELDLTALLESRECATQYKPLPRYPSVVRDVTLLVSRDVAFQQLRNAVDSEHIADYSGTKLVGTYEGQSIPEGKRSVTLRIEYRSDERTLRDEEVEERHRALIDSLVKKFHAELH
;
A
#
# COMPACT_ATOMS: atom_id res chain seq x y z
N CYS A 1 -6.88 18.36 -18.57
CA CYS A 1 -7.03 17.12 -19.36
C CYS A 1 -7.50 15.94 -18.50
N ILE A 2 -6.93 15.75 -17.30
CA ILE A 2 -7.26 14.66 -16.36
C ILE A 2 -7.84 15.31 -15.09
N ARG A 3 -9.07 14.97 -14.66
CA ARG A 3 -9.71 15.65 -13.50
C ARG A 3 -10.32 14.73 -12.46
N ASP A 4 -11.09 13.71 -12.86
CA ASP A 4 -11.92 13.00 -11.86
C ASP A 4 -11.26 11.76 -11.25
N ARG A 5 -10.23 11.21 -11.90
CA ARG A 5 -9.43 10.07 -11.43
C ARG A 5 -7.99 10.24 -11.85
N SER A 6 -7.26 11.10 -11.17
CA SER A 6 -5.84 11.36 -11.41
C SER A 6 -4.99 11.12 -10.17
N ALA A 7 -3.75 10.72 -10.40
CA ALA A 7 -2.73 10.61 -9.37
C ALA A 7 -1.45 11.30 -9.88
N PRO A 8 -0.85 12.21 -9.08
CA PRO A 8 0.51 12.68 -9.34
C PRO A 8 1.53 11.56 -9.10
N ILE A 9 2.63 11.59 -9.85
CA ILE A 9 3.77 10.67 -9.71
C ILE A 9 4.93 11.46 -9.13
N TYR A 10 5.56 10.94 -8.08
CA TYR A 10 6.67 11.58 -7.38
C TYR A 10 7.87 10.64 -7.26
N LEU A 11 9.06 11.23 -7.24
CA LEU A 11 10.29 10.57 -6.77
C LEU A 11 10.28 10.44 -5.24
N PRO A 12 11.14 9.57 -4.66
CA PRO A 12 11.26 9.41 -3.21
C PRO A 12 11.64 10.70 -2.46
N ASP A 13 12.28 11.65 -3.13
CA ASP A 13 12.65 12.97 -2.58
C ASP A 13 11.51 14.01 -2.63
N GLY A 14 10.34 13.63 -3.17
CA GLY A 14 9.17 14.49 -3.31
C GLY A 14 9.12 15.28 -4.62
N THR A 15 10.10 15.14 -5.51
CA THR A 15 10.07 15.78 -6.83
C THR A 15 8.94 15.20 -7.68
N LYS A 16 8.07 16.06 -8.23
CA LYS A 16 6.96 15.63 -9.08
C LYS A 16 7.47 15.26 -10.48
N LEU A 17 7.30 14.00 -10.87
CA LEU A 17 7.65 13.50 -12.20
C LEU A 17 6.53 13.65 -13.22
N GLY A 18 5.28 13.74 -12.78
CA GLY A 18 4.18 13.84 -13.73
C GLY A 18 2.85 13.43 -13.13
N SER A 19 1.99 12.87 -13.98
CA SER A 19 0.66 12.43 -13.56
C SER A 19 0.11 11.31 -14.43
N ILE A 20 -0.72 10.48 -13.83
CA ILE A 20 -1.51 9.45 -14.52
C ILE A 20 -2.99 9.66 -14.20
N GLY A 21 -3.86 9.34 -15.13
CA GLY A 21 -5.27 9.24 -14.82
C GLY A 21 -6.18 9.15 -16.02
N ARG A 22 -7.48 9.24 -15.74
CA ARG A 22 -8.53 9.19 -16.76
C ARG A 22 -8.72 10.55 -17.43
N VAL A 23 -8.66 10.56 -18.76
CA VAL A 23 -8.98 11.75 -19.57
C VAL A 23 -10.45 12.14 -19.35
N SER A 24 -10.73 13.44 -19.25
CA SER A 24 -12.08 13.92 -19.02
C SER A 24 -13.04 13.52 -20.13
N GLU A 25 -14.29 13.23 -19.76
CA GLU A 25 -15.30 12.73 -20.69
C GLU A 25 -15.57 13.71 -21.84
N ALA A 26 -15.54 15.01 -21.55
CA ALA A 26 -15.68 16.08 -22.53
C ALA A 26 -14.63 16.02 -23.66
N ILE A 27 -13.38 15.67 -23.33
CA ILE A 27 -12.33 15.50 -24.34
C ILE A 27 -12.54 14.17 -25.06
N THR A 28 -12.79 13.07 -24.36
CA THR A 28 -12.96 11.78 -25.03
C THR A 28 -14.16 11.75 -25.99
N ALA A 29 -15.22 12.51 -25.68
CA ALA A 29 -16.42 12.63 -26.50
C ALA A 29 -16.15 13.38 -27.82
N SER A 30 -15.35 14.44 -27.80
CA SER A 30 -15.00 15.19 -29.03
C SER A 30 -14.17 14.36 -30.00
N TYR A 31 -13.36 13.42 -29.50
CA TYR A 31 -12.59 12.46 -30.30
C TYR A 31 -13.33 11.15 -30.60
N LYS A 32 -14.63 11.03 -30.23
CA LYS A 32 -15.49 9.86 -30.46
C LYS A 32 -14.95 8.54 -29.88
N PHE A 33 -14.18 8.62 -28.79
CA PHE A 33 -13.74 7.41 -28.09
C PHE A 33 -14.94 6.77 -27.39
N ARG A 34 -15.13 5.46 -27.62
CA ARG A 34 -16.25 4.68 -27.06
C ARG A 34 -15.94 4.04 -25.70
N GLN A 35 -14.72 4.21 -25.21
CA GLN A 35 -14.22 3.60 -23.97
C GLN A 35 -13.47 4.63 -23.13
N PRO A 36 -13.40 4.45 -21.80
CA PRO A 36 -12.58 5.28 -20.92
C PRO A 36 -11.11 5.29 -21.37
N ILE A 37 -10.54 6.48 -21.57
CA ILE A 37 -9.14 6.65 -21.95
C ILE A 37 -8.32 7.04 -20.72
N TYR A 38 -7.21 6.34 -20.51
CA TYR A 38 -6.24 6.61 -19.46
C TYR A 38 -4.91 7.03 -20.09
N VAL A 39 -4.29 8.06 -19.52
CA VAL A 39 -3.02 8.62 -20.00
C VAL A 39 -2.10 8.81 -18.80
N ALA A 40 -0.80 8.57 -19.02
CA ALA A 40 0.27 8.94 -18.12
C ALA A 40 1.24 9.87 -18.84
N GLU A 41 1.70 10.89 -18.14
CA GLU A 41 2.75 11.81 -18.58
C GLU A 41 3.86 11.79 -17.53
N LEU A 42 5.11 11.70 -17.98
CA LEU A 42 6.30 11.59 -17.15
C LEU A 42 7.40 12.48 -17.73
N ASP A 43 8.02 13.26 -16.86
CA ASP A 43 9.28 13.96 -17.14
C ASP A 43 10.42 12.96 -17.13
N LEU A 44 10.84 12.56 -18.32
CA LEU A 44 11.92 11.60 -18.51
C LEU A 44 13.28 12.21 -18.10
N THR A 45 13.47 13.52 -18.25
CA THR A 45 14.72 14.18 -17.87
C THR A 45 14.89 14.13 -16.37
N ALA A 46 13.88 14.56 -15.61
CA ALA A 46 13.90 14.47 -14.15
C ALA A 46 14.05 13.04 -13.64
N LEU A 47 13.47 12.05 -14.34
CA LEU A 47 13.63 10.63 -14.01
C LEU A 47 15.07 10.14 -14.22
N LEU A 48 15.71 10.50 -15.33
CA LEU A 48 17.08 10.08 -15.66
C LEU A 48 18.15 10.81 -14.82
N GLU A 49 17.87 12.05 -14.41
CA GLU A 49 18.74 12.82 -13.51
C GLU A 49 18.59 12.39 -12.04
N SER A 50 17.50 11.69 -11.69
CA SER A 50 17.33 11.12 -10.37
C SER A 50 18.44 10.09 -10.11
N ARG A 51 19.16 10.26 -8.99
CA ARG A 51 20.30 9.40 -8.65
C ARG A 51 19.87 7.94 -8.63
N GLU A 52 20.66 7.07 -9.24
CA GLU A 52 20.49 5.63 -9.15
C GLU A 52 20.36 5.21 -7.69
N CYS A 53 19.30 4.46 -7.39
CA CYS A 53 19.18 3.78 -6.13
C CYS A 53 20.33 2.77 -6.08
N ALA A 54 21.28 2.96 -5.17
CA ALA A 54 22.39 2.03 -5.01
C ALA A 54 21.81 0.62 -4.91
N THR A 55 22.13 -0.24 -5.89
CA THR A 55 21.64 -1.62 -5.87
C THR A 55 22.32 -2.31 -4.71
N GLN A 56 21.65 -2.34 -3.56
CA GLN A 56 22.15 -3.03 -2.38
C GLN A 56 21.92 -4.51 -2.58
N TYR A 57 23.01 -5.27 -2.65
CA TYR A 57 22.93 -6.72 -2.60
C TYR A 57 22.33 -7.11 -1.25
N LYS A 58 21.16 -7.75 -1.28
CA LYS A 58 20.63 -8.50 -0.15
C LYS A 58 20.88 -9.99 -0.38
N PRO A 59 21.49 -10.70 0.58
CA PRO A 59 21.63 -12.14 0.47
C PRO A 59 20.26 -12.80 0.35
N LEU A 60 20.21 -13.93 -0.35
CA LEU A 60 18.98 -14.70 -0.47
C LEU A 60 18.50 -15.14 0.93
N PRO A 61 17.19 -15.09 1.18
CA PRO A 61 16.63 -15.54 2.44
C PRO A 61 17.01 -16.99 2.73
N ARG A 62 17.62 -17.25 3.91
CA ARG A 62 18.02 -18.60 4.34
C ARG A 62 16.96 -19.33 5.15
N TYR A 63 16.03 -18.57 5.74
CA TYR A 63 14.98 -19.08 6.63
C TYR A 63 13.60 -18.82 6.04
N PRO A 64 12.61 -19.68 6.33
CA PRO A 64 11.26 -19.51 5.84
C PRO A 64 10.62 -18.25 6.43
N SER A 65 9.69 -17.65 5.68
CA SER A 65 8.82 -16.61 6.25
C SER A 65 7.57 -17.21 6.89
N VAL A 66 7.02 -16.48 7.84
CA VAL A 66 5.71 -16.70 8.43
C VAL A 66 4.79 -15.56 7.95
N VAL A 67 3.59 -15.92 7.51
CA VAL A 67 2.62 -14.98 6.99
C VAL A 67 1.40 -14.93 7.91
N ARG A 68 0.92 -13.71 8.20
CA ARG A 68 -0.31 -13.47 8.95
C ARG A 68 -1.16 -12.44 8.22
N ASP A 69 -2.43 -12.76 8.07
CA ASP A 69 -3.42 -11.86 7.49
C ASP A 69 -4.22 -11.22 8.62
N VAL A 70 -4.48 -9.92 8.51
CA VAL A 70 -5.35 -9.16 9.43
C VAL A 70 -6.39 -8.40 8.61
N THR A 71 -7.64 -8.44 9.05
CA THR A 71 -8.71 -7.66 8.45
C THR A 71 -9.11 -6.53 9.39
N LEU A 72 -9.03 -5.29 8.89
CA LEU A 72 -9.32 -4.08 9.65
C LEU A 72 -10.53 -3.38 9.05
N LEU A 73 -11.50 -3.04 9.89
CA LEU A 73 -12.61 -2.18 9.54
C LEU A 73 -12.22 -0.71 9.73
N VAL A 74 -11.96 0.01 8.64
CA VAL A 74 -11.45 1.39 8.64
C VAL A 74 -12.39 2.34 7.91
N SER A 75 -12.23 3.65 8.13
CA SER A 75 -12.92 4.66 7.31
C SER A 75 -12.55 4.51 5.83
N ARG A 76 -13.52 4.74 4.95
CA ARG A 76 -13.36 4.65 3.49
C ARG A 76 -12.25 5.55 2.93
N ASP A 77 -12.01 6.68 3.59
CA ASP A 77 -11.04 7.68 3.15
C ASP A 77 -9.59 7.30 3.48
N VAL A 78 -9.37 6.27 4.32
CA VAL A 78 -8.03 5.80 4.68
C VAL A 78 -7.41 5.11 3.48
N ALA A 79 -6.40 5.73 2.87
CA ALA A 79 -5.64 5.14 1.78
C ALA A 79 -4.80 3.96 2.27
N PHE A 80 -4.62 2.94 1.42
CA PHE A 80 -3.74 1.80 1.73
C PHE A 80 -2.32 2.24 2.09
N GLN A 81 -1.81 3.29 1.44
CA GLN A 81 -0.49 3.83 1.77
C GLN A 81 -0.40 4.30 3.23
N GLN A 82 -1.48 4.84 3.81
CA GLN A 82 -1.50 5.25 5.21
C GLN A 82 -1.40 4.04 6.14
N LEU A 83 -2.12 2.96 5.83
CA LEU A 83 -2.03 1.70 6.57
C LEU A 83 -0.63 1.10 6.48
N ARG A 84 -0.07 1.04 5.27
CA ARG A 84 1.30 0.54 5.04
C ARG A 84 2.33 1.36 5.81
N ASN A 85 2.28 2.68 5.71
CA ASN A 85 3.18 3.56 6.45
C ASN A 85 3.04 3.38 7.97
N ALA A 86 1.82 3.11 8.45
CA ALA A 86 1.61 2.81 9.86
C ALA A 86 2.29 1.51 10.27
N VAL A 87 2.15 0.42 9.50
CA VAL A 87 2.87 -0.83 9.75
C VAL A 87 4.38 -0.60 9.74
N ASP A 88 4.89 0.09 8.71
CA ASP A 88 6.32 0.35 8.56
C ASP A 88 6.88 1.21 9.71
N SER A 89 6.06 2.10 10.29
CA SER A 89 6.45 2.97 11.42
C SER A 89 6.54 2.27 12.77
N GLU A 90 5.97 1.07 12.92
CA GLU A 90 6.05 0.30 14.17
C GLU A 90 7.42 -0.36 14.37
N HIS A 91 8.27 -0.41 13.33
CA HIS A 91 9.61 -1.01 13.38
C HIS A 91 9.65 -2.41 14.01
N ILE A 92 8.66 -3.23 13.66
CA ILE A 92 8.46 -4.56 14.24
C ILE A 92 9.63 -5.48 13.87
N ALA A 93 10.12 -6.22 14.86
CA ALA A 93 11.15 -7.23 14.65
C ALA A 93 10.72 -8.26 13.60
N ASP A 94 11.68 -8.65 12.76
CA ASP A 94 11.51 -9.62 11.68
C ASP A 94 10.47 -9.22 10.60
N TYR A 95 10.03 -7.96 10.55
CA TYR A 95 9.13 -7.49 9.49
C TYR A 95 9.82 -7.51 8.11
N SER A 96 9.18 -8.19 7.15
CA SER A 96 9.67 -8.34 5.77
C SER A 96 8.80 -7.66 4.71
N GLY A 97 7.55 -7.36 5.03
CA GLY A 97 6.69 -6.59 4.13
C GLY A 97 5.20 -6.73 4.42
N THR A 98 4.43 -5.80 3.85
CA THR A 98 2.96 -5.79 3.90
C THR A 98 2.39 -5.72 2.49
N LYS A 99 1.32 -6.48 2.24
CA LYS A 99 0.58 -6.47 0.97
C LYS A 99 -0.91 -6.26 1.24
N LEU A 100 -1.57 -5.56 0.33
CA LEU A 100 -3.03 -5.52 0.28
C LEU A 100 -3.54 -6.85 -0.31
N VAL A 101 -4.32 -7.58 0.47
CA VAL A 101 -4.99 -8.81 -0.01
C VAL A 101 -6.31 -8.46 -0.69
N GLY A 102 -7.09 -7.58 -0.07
CA GLY A 102 -8.38 -7.18 -0.61
C GLY A 102 -9.08 -6.12 0.23
N THR A 103 -10.17 -5.60 -0.33
CA THR A 103 -11.07 -4.66 0.33
C THR A 103 -12.52 -5.08 0.10
N TYR A 104 -13.39 -4.87 1.10
CA TYR A 104 -14.81 -5.20 1.01
C TYR A 104 -15.69 -4.05 1.55
N GLU A 105 -16.71 -3.69 0.77
CA GLU A 105 -17.66 -2.58 1.02
C GLU A 105 -19.11 -3.07 0.81
N GLY A 106 -19.46 -4.26 1.30
CA GLY A 106 -20.81 -4.84 1.12
C GLY A 106 -21.78 -4.54 2.27
N GLN A 107 -22.97 -5.15 2.22
CA GLN A 107 -24.08 -4.87 3.15
C GLN A 107 -23.78 -5.14 4.63
N SER A 108 -22.79 -5.98 4.94
CA SER A 108 -22.37 -6.28 6.32
C SER A 108 -21.39 -5.25 6.89
N ILE A 109 -21.02 -4.23 6.12
CA ILE A 109 -20.07 -3.19 6.53
C ILE A 109 -20.85 -1.91 6.87
N PRO A 110 -20.61 -1.29 8.04
CA PRO A 110 -21.23 -0.01 8.39
C PRO A 110 -20.98 1.07 7.34
N GLU A 111 -21.96 1.96 7.16
CA GLU A 111 -21.84 3.07 6.22
C GLU A 111 -20.60 3.94 6.51
N GLY A 112 -19.89 4.33 5.46
CA GLY A 112 -18.65 5.11 5.57
C GLY A 112 -17.41 4.32 5.97
N LYS A 113 -17.54 3.02 6.29
CA LYS A 113 -16.41 2.12 6.55
C LYS A 113 -16.16 1.16 5.38
N ARG A 114 -14.99 0.55 5.40
CA ARG A 114 -14.61 -0.56 4.53
C ARG A 114 -13.73 -1.54 5.29
N SER A 115 -13.86 -2.82 4.96
CA SER A 115 -12.96 -3.85 5.43
C SER A 115 -11.72 -3.90 4.53
N VAL A 116 -10.53 -3.92 5.12
CA VAL A 116 -9.24 -3.98 4.41
C VAL A 116 -8.44 -5.15 5.00
N THR A 117 -8.11 -6.13 4.16
CA THR A 117 -7.28 -7.26 4.56
C THR A 117 -5.82 -7.00 4.16
N LEU A 118 -4.95 -6.99 5.15
CA LEU A 118 -3.51 -6.84 5.01
C LEU A 118 -2.84 -8.20 5.24
N ARG A 119 -1.86 -8.53 4.40
CA ARG A 119 -0.96 -9.65 4.59
C ARG A 119 0.38 -9.14 5.05
N ILE A 120 0.80 -9.54 6.24
CA ILE A 120 2.09 -9.18 6.83
C ILE A 120 3.00 -10.39 6.81
N GLU A 121 4.21 -10.19 6.32
CA GLU A 121 5.25 -11.21 6.23
C GLU A 121 6.33 -10.95 7.28
N TYR A 122 6.63 -11.99 8.06
CA TYR A 122 7.69 -12.00 9.05
C TYR A 122 8.78 -12.98 8.62
N ARG A 123 10.05 -12.58 8.73
CA ARG A 123 11.20 -13.43 8.47
C ARG A 123 12.41 -12.94 9.28
N SER A 124 13.10 -13.87 9.90
CA SER A 124 14.43 -13.62 10.48
C SER A 124 15.51 -14.05 9.49
N ASP A 125 16.61 -13.30 9.46
CA ASP A 125 17.80 -13.63 8.67
C ASP A 125 18.73 -14.64 9.38
N GLU A 126 18.44 -14.98 10.65
CA GLU A 126 19.33 -15.78 11.51
C GLU A 126 18.74 -17.12 11.96
N ARG A 127 17.40 -17.26 11.96
CA ARG A 127 16.73 -18.48 12.44
C ARG A 127 15.32 -18.63 11.91
N THR A 128 14.77 -19.83 12.05
CA THR A 128 13.32 -20.05 11.89
C THR A 128 12.58 -19.36 13.03
N LEU A 129 11.53 -18.61 12.68
CA LEU A 129 10.64 -17.98 13.66
C LEU A 129 9.71 -19.02 14.28
N ARG A 130 9.48 -18.92 15.60
CA ARG A 130 8.44 -19.70 16.27
C ARG A 130 7.10 -18.98 16.16
N ASP A 131 6.02 -19.75 16.12
CA ASP A 131 4.68 -19.20 15.93
C ASP A 131 4.29 -18.25 17.08
N GLU A 132 4.70 -18.54 18.31
CA GLU A 132 4.39 -17.71 19.48
C GLU A 132 5.06 -16.33 19.41
N GLU A 133 6.30 -16.27 18.90
CA GLU A 133 7.05 -15.02 18.74
C GLU A 133 6.44 -14.14 17.65
N VAL A 134 5.94 -14.75 16.58
CA VAL A 134 5.23 -14.05 15.51
C VAL A 134 3.88 -13.55 16.01
N GLU A 135 3.15 -14.36 16.76
CA GLU A 135 1.85 -14.00 17.31
C GLU A 135 1.93 -12.81 18.26
N GLU A 136 2.92 -12.76 19.16
CA GLU A 136 3.14 -11.63 20.07
C GLU A 136 3.36 -10.32 19.30
N ARG A 137 4.24 -10.35 18.29
CA ARG A 137 4.56 -9.19 17.44
C ARG A 137 3.37 -8.78 16.58
N HIS A 138 2.64 -9.75 16.07
CA HIS A 138 1.46 -9.52 15.24
C HIS A 138 0.36 -8.86 16.07
N ARG A 139 0.13 -9.31 17.30
CA ARG A 139 -0.85 -8.71 18.21
C ARG A 139 -0.49 -7.26 18.56
N ALA A 140 0.78 -6.99 18.89
CA ALA A 140 1.25 -5.64 19.15
C ALA A 140 1.02 -4.69 17.96
N LEU A 141 1.26 -5.17 16.74
CA LEU A 141 0.97 -4.43 15.51
C LEU A 141 -0.52 -4.14 15.36
N ILE A 142 -1.38 -5.16 15.52
CA ILE A 142 -2.83 -5.02 15.40
C ILE A 142 -3.33 -3.97 16.39
N ASP A 143 -2.89 -4.04 17.64
CA ASP A 143 -3.29 -3.10 18.69
C ASP A 143 -2.90 -1.66 18.34
N SER A 144 -1.72 -1.45 17.74
CA SER A 144 -1.32 -0.11 17.27
C SER A 144 -2.19 0.37 16.11
N LEU A 145 -2.45 -0.47 15.12
CA LEU A 145 -3.28 -0.11 13.96
C LEU A 145 -4.73 0.19 14.38
N VAL A 146 -5.31 -0.61 15.27
CA VAL A 146 -6.64 -0.40 15.84
C VAL A 146 -6.72 0.96 16.53
N LYS A 147 -5.72 1.30 17.36
CA LYS A 147 -5.66 2.60 18.03
C LYS A 147 -5.51 3.75 17.05
N LYS A 148 -4.61 3.63 16.07
CA LYS A 148 -4.24 4.71 15.13
C LYS A 148 -5.36 5.06 14.15
N PHE A 149 -6.11 4.06 13.70
CA PHE A 149 -7.18 4.24 12.71
C PHE A 149 -8.58 4.19 13.32
N HIS A 150 -8.69 4.07 14.65
CA HIS A 150 -9.94 3.78 15.34
C HIS A 150 -10.70 2.61 14.67
N ALA A 151 -9.93 1.60 14.28
CA ALA A 151 -10.40 0.47 13.49
C ALA A 151 -10.98 -0.61 14.40
N GLU A 152 -11.85 -1.44 13.86
CA GLU A 152 -12.31 -2.66 14.54
C GLU A 152 -11.69 -3.88 13.86
N LEU A 153 -11.33 -4.89 14.65
CA LEU A 153 -10.88 -6.17 14.12
C LEU A 153 -12.10 -6.95 13.64
N HIS A 154 -12.07 -7.41 12.39
CA HIS A 154 -13.16 -8.14 11.75
C HIS A 154 -12.75 -9.57 11.42
#